data_AF-A0A7X7E542-F1
#
_entry.id   AF-A0A7X7E542-F1
#
_cell.length_a   1.000
_cell.length_b   1.000
_cell.length_c   1.000
_cell.angle_alpha   90.00
_cell.angle_beta   90.00
_cell.angle_gamma   90.00
#
_symmetry.space_group_name_H-M   'P 1'
#
loop_
_entity.id
_entity.type
_entity.pdbx_description
1 polymer ?
#
loop_
_entity_poly.entity_id
_entity_poly.type
_entity_poly.pdbx_seq_one_letter_code
_entity_poly.pdbx_strand_id
1 'polypeptide(L)' 'MKKRPVCLIIRDGWGNGNNEESNAIYKAKTPFTDAYGKNNPTTLIETSGLSAGLPDGYQGNSEVGHLNLGAGRTIYQS' A
#
# COMPACT_ATOMS: atom_id res chain seq x y z
N MET A 1 14.89 -6.31 28.88
CA MET A 1 14.47 -5.29 27.89
C MET A 1 12.96 -5.22 27.83
N LYS A 2 12.36 -4.02 27.87
CA LYS A 2 10.91 -3.85 27.69
C LYS A 2 10.58 -4.04 26.21
N LYS A 3 9.64 -4.94 25.87
CA LYS A 3 9.21 -5.14 24.47
C LYS A 3 8.61 -3.83 23.94
N ARG A 4 8.99 -3.43 22.73
CA ARG A 4 8.39 -2.32 21.99
C ARG A 4 7.48 -2.93 20.93
N PRO A 5 6.14 -2.82 21.04
CA PRO A 5 5.25 -3.38 20.04
C PRO A 5 5.45 -2.66 18.71
N VAL A 6 5.35 -3.42 17.62
CA VAL A 6 5.33 -2.92 16.25
C VAL A 6 4.04 -3.40 15.61
N CYS A 7 3.36 -2.52 14.88
CA CYS A 7 2.10 -2.82 14.21
C CYS A 7 2.24 -2.48 12.72
N LEU A 8 1.94 -3.46 11.86
CA LEU A 8 1.73 -3.25 10.43
C LEU A 8 0.24 -3.04 10.19
N ILE A 9 -0.12 -1.90 9.60
CA ILE A 9 -1.52 -1.55 9.29
C ILE A 9 -1.67 -1.56 7.77
N ILE A 10 -2.50 -2.48 7.26
CA ILE A 10 -2.82 -2.59 5.83
C ILE A 10 -4.19 -1.95 5.59
N ARG A 11 -4.22 -0.92 4.75
CA ARG A 11 -5.45 -0.25 4.31
C ARG A 11 -5.82 -0.80 2.94
N ASP A 12 -6.65 -1.84 2.92
CA ASP A 12 -7.00 -2.52 1.67
C ASP A 12 -7.67 -1.55 0.68
N GLY A 13 -7.23 -1.58 -0.58
CA GLY A 13 -7.69 -0.66 -1.63
C GLY A 13 -7.28 0.81 -1.47
N TRP A 14 -6.37 1.16 -0.56
CA TRP A 14 -5.94 2.55 -0.34
C TRP A 14 -4.65 2.90 -1.10
N GLY A 15 -4.78 3.42 -2.33
CA GLY A 15 -3.66 3.81 -3.19
C GLY A 15 -3.34 5.31 -3.23
N ASN A 16 -2.28 5.66 -3.96
CA ASN A 16 -1.92 7.04 -4.30
C ASN A 16 -2.27 7.33 -5.77
N GLY A 17 -3.51 7.78 -6.00
CA GLY A 17 -4.01 8.18 -7.32
C GLY A 17 -3.94 9.68 -7.58
N ASN A 18 -4.31 10.10 -8.80
CA ASN A 18 -4.34 11.51 -9.21
C ASN A 18 -5.36 12.35 -8.43
N ASN A 19 -5.15 13.66 -8.38
CA ASN A 19 -6.06 14.62 -7.74
C ASN A 19 -7.27 14.93 -8.63
N GLU A 20 -8.10 13.91 -8.86
CA GLU A 20 -9.26 13.95 -9.75
C GLU A 20 -10.57 13.83 -8.95
N GLU A 21 -11.68 14.24 -9.56
CA GLU A 21 -12.99 14.23 -8.90
C GLU A 21 -13.50 12.83 -8.53
N SER A 22 -13.06 11.82 -9.30
CA SER A 22 -13.34 10.40 -9.07
C SER A 22 -12.50 9.79 -7.95
N ASN A 23 -11.44 10.47 -7.48
CA ASN A 23 -10.56 9.95 -6.44
C ASN A 23 -11.17 10.18 -5.04
N ALA A 24 -11.80 9.13 -4.52
CA ALA A 24 -12.42 9.14 -3.20
C ALA A 24 -11.41 9.38 -2.06
N ILE A 25 -10.18 8.88 -2.19
CA ILE A 25 -9.12 9.05 -1.18
C ILE A 25 -8.71 10.52 -1.11
N TYR A 26 -8.47 11.14 -2.26
CA TYR A 26 -8.11 12.56 -2.34
C TYR A 26 -9.21 13.48 -1.79
N LYS A 27 -10.49 13.14 -2.05
CA LYS A 27 -11.64 13.93 -1.59
C LYS A 27 -12.01 13.69 -0.12
N ALA A 28 -11.55 12.60 0.47
CA ALA A 28 -11.87 12.29 1.85
C ALA A 28 -11.17 13.26 2.80
N LYS A 29 -11.81 13.57 3.93
CA LYS A 29 -11.15 14.28 5.04
C LYS A 29 -10.37 13.24 5.86
N THR A 30 -9.05 13.19 5.66
CA THR A 30 -8.16 12.18 6.27
C THR A 30 -7.12 12.78 7.22
N PRO A 31 -7.51 13.58 8.24
CA PRO A 31 -6.58 14.40 9.02
C PRO A 31 -5.45 13.60 9.68
N PHE A 32 -5.70 12.36 10.09
CA PHE A 32 -4.65 11.49 10.64
C PHE A 32 -3.68 10.99 9.57
N THR A 33 -4.15 10.53 8.42
CA THR A 33 -3.28 10.11 7.30
C THR A 33 -2.44 11.28 6.80
N ASP A 34 -3.06 12.45 6.66
CA ASP A 34 -2.39 13.67 6.18
C ASP A 34 -1.29 14.10 7.17
N ALA A 35 -1.58 14.06 8.47
CA ALA A 35 -0.60 14.33 9.51
C ALA A 35 0.55 13.31 9.53
N TYR A 36 0.28 12.01 9.29
CA TYR A 36 1.33 11.01 9.18
C TYR A 36 2.26 11.30 8.00
N GLY A 37 1.70 11.60 6.82
CA GLY A 37 2.47 11.93 5.62
C GLY A 37 3.32 13.19 5.75
N LYS A 38 2.83 14.20 6.48
CA LYS A 38 3.56 15.46 6.69
C LYS A 38 4.68 15.35 7.74
N ASN A 39 4.47 14.57 8.80
CA ASN A 39 5.30 14.63 10.01
C ASN A 39 6.20 13.39 10.23
N ASN A 40 6.13 12.38 9.36
CA ASN A 40 6.92 11.16 9.49
C ASN A 40 7.58 10.79 8.15
N PRO A 41 8.65 9.98 8.15
CA PRO A 41 9.20 9.44 6.92
C PRO A 41 8.17 8.60 6.17
N THR A 42 7.93 8.93 4.90
CA THR A 42 6.99 8.22 4.03
C THR A 42 7.59 7.98 2.65
N THR A 43 7.18 6.88 2.02
CA THR A 43 7.52 6.54 0.63
C THR A 43 6.33 5.86 -0.03
N LEU A 44 6.36 5.80 -1.36
CA LEU A 44 5.48 4.94 -2.16
C LEU A 44 6.22 3.64 -2.52
N ILE A 45 5.46 2.58 -2.77
CA ILE A 45 5.94 1.29 -3.25
C ILE A 45 5.02 0.80 -4.37
N GLU A 46 5.58 0.07 -5.34
CA GLU A 46 4.82 -0.57 -6.40
C GLU A 46 4.11 -1.82 -5.88
N THR A 47 2.81 -1.94 -6.13
CA THR A 47 1.97 -3.04 -5.62
C THR A 47 1.20 -3.77 -6.71
N SER A 48 1.60 -3.61 -7.97
CA SER A 48 0.94 -4.17 -9.16
C SER A 48 1.97 -4.63 -10.18
N GLY A 49 1.51 -5.31 -11.24
CA GLY A 49 2.35 -5.79 -12.32
C GLY A 49 3.52 -6.65 -11.83
N LEU A 50 4.67 -6.50 -12.49
CA LEU A 50 5.86 -7.31 -12.25
C LEU A 50 6.35 -7.21 -10.79
N SER A 51 6.22 -6.05 -10.15
CA SER A 51 6.62 -5.84 -8.75
C SER A 51 5.83 -6.71 -7.77
N ALA A 52 4.59 -7.04 -8.10
CA ALA A 52 3.72 -7.92 -7.33
C ALA A 52 3.82 -9.39 -7.77
N GLY A 53 4.61 -9.70 -8.81
CA GLY A 53 4.69 -11.02 -9.42
C GLY A 53 3.54 -11.33 -10.39
N LEU A 54 2.86 -10.29 -10.89
CA LEU A 54 1.82 -10.38 -11.93
C LEU A 54 2.39 -9.99 -13.30
N PRO A 55 1.74 -10.33 -14.42
CA PRO A 55 2.11 -9.81 -15.74
C PRO A 55 2.12 -8.28 -15.76
N ASP A 56 2.90 -7.68 -16.65
CA ASP A 56 2.98 -6.22 -16.74
C ASP A 56 1.60 -5.57 -17.02
N GLY A 57 1.34 -4.43 -16.38
CA GLY A 57 0.06 -3.72 -16.45
C GLY A 57 -1.10 -4.34 -15.66
N TYR A 58 -0.95 -5.52 -15.06
CA TYR A 58 -2.03 -6.11 -14.25
C TYR A 58 -2.17 -5.41 -12.90
N GLN A 59 -3.41 -5.13 -12.52
CA GLN A 59 -3.73 -4.56 -11.22
C GLN A 59 -3.38 -5.54 -10.09
N GLY A 60 -2.82 -5.01 -9.00
CA GLY A 60 -2.67 -5.76 -7.76
C GLY A 60 -4.02 -6.10 -7.12
N ASN A 61 -3.99 -7.05 -6.20
CA ASN A 61 -5.15 -7.45 -5.40
C ASN A 61 -4.74 -7.83 -3.97
N SER A 62 -5.72 -8.05 -3.11
CA SER A 62 -5.49 -8.34 -1.69
C SER A 62 -4.66 -9.60 -1.47
N GLU A 63 -4.92 -10.68 -2.20
CA GLU A 63 -4.23 -11.97 -2.05
C GLU A 63 -2.73 -11.82 -2.37
N VAL A 64 -2.44 -11.31 -3.56
CA VAL A 64 -1.06 -11.09 -4.03
C VAL A 64 -0.33 -10.11 -3.10
N GLY A 65 -0.98 -9.02 -2.69
CA GLY A 65 -0.40 -8.04 -1.79
C GLY A 65 -0.02 -8.63 -0.43
N HIS A 66 -0.92 -9.38 0.21
CA HIS A 66 -0.66 -9.99 1.52
C HIS A 66 0.43 -11.08 1.44
N LEU A 67 0.46 -11.86 0.36
CA LEU A 67 1.51 -12.86 0.13
C LEU A 67 2.89 -12.21 0.03
N ASN A 68 3.03 -11.15 -0.77
CA ASN A 68 4.30 -10.45 -0.93
C ASN A 68 4.77 -9.78 0.38
N LEU A 69 3.86 -9.12 1.11
CA LEU A 69 4.16 -8.50 2.41
C LEU A 69 4.60 -9.52 3.46
N GLY A 70 3.91 -10.66 3.53
CA GLY A 70 4.24 -11.73 4.46
C GLY A 70 5.52 -12.49 4.10
N ALA A 71 5.82 -12.62 2.80
CA ALA A 71 6.98 -13.34 2.32
C ALA A 71 8.27 -12.52 2.30
N GLY A 72 8.17 -11.18 2.25
CA GLY A 72 9.34 -10.29 2.15
C GLY A 72 10.09 -10.42 0.81
N ARG A 73 9.42 -10.93 -0.24
CA ARG A 73 9.96 -11.11 -1.59
C ARG A 73 8.83 -11.14 -2.62
N THR A 74 9.15 -10.87 -3.88
CA THR A 74 8.21 -11.02 -5.00
C THR A 74 7.79 -12.49 -5.17
N ILE A 75 6.48 -12.76 -5.11
CA ILE A 75 5.90 -14.08 -5.37
C ILE A 75 5.24 -14.06 -6.75
N TYR A 76 5.83 -14.77 -7.72
CA TYR A 76 5.27 -14.92 -9.06
C TYR A 76 3.98 -15.73 -9.01
N GLN A 77 2.94 -15.16 -9.63
CA GLN A 77 1.61 -15.72 -9.70
C GLN A 77 1.46 -16.57 -10.97
N SER A 78 0.68 -17.65 -10.84
CA SER A 78 0.40 -18.63 -11.90
C SER A 78 -0.66 -18.13 -12.88
#